data_AF-A0A835Y1I2-F1
#
_entry.id   AF-A0A835Y1I2-F1
#
_cell.length_a   1.000
_cell.length_b   1.000
_cell.length_c   1.000
_cell.angle_alpha   90.00
_cell.angle_beta   90.00
_cell.angle_gamma   90.00
#
_symmetry.space_group_name_H-M   'P 1'
#
loop_
_entity.id
_entity.type
_entity.pdbx_description
1 polymer ?
#
loop_
_entity_poly.entity_id
_entity_poly.type
_entity_poly.pdbx_seq_one_letter_code
_entity_poly.pdbx_strand_id
1 'polypeptide(L)'
;MSVTSNAGKVRLSQAASTNSPSPLPPSPSPPSPPPPFAPALHVPFPFCECNHTMYNETSKSGLVPFKFGRDLVIKRSGSNRLYCTRLYATACVDPWSPCCTQNLAKIEWWSKDTCRGSVKAVYMDGVRMDQQWAPQGTFKIPALNIARYDIAPAGREVCMELISTSSCPTLSSFCYRGDRGQCFYSAFSTDKACCPVGTFNSTMAAR
;
A
#
# COMPACT_ATOMS: atom_id res chain seq x y z
N MET A 1 63.09 69.73 54.88
CA MET A 1 62.85 69.25 53.50
C MET A 1 61.42 69.57 53.17
N SER A 2 61.22 70.68 52.45
CA SER A 2 59.92 71.26 52.13
C SER A 2 59.76 71.34 50.62
N VAL A 3 58.55 70.95 50.19
CA VAL A 3 57.73 71.45 49.09
C VAL A 3 58.44 72.24 47.96
N THR A 4 58.31 71.75 46.73
CA THR A 4 58.25 72.64 45.56
C THR A 4 57.35 72.08 44.45
N SER A 5 56.48 72.99 44.00
CA SER A 5 55.63 72.98 42.83
C SER A 5 56.39 72.69 41.53
N ASN A 6 55.72 72.10 40.53
CA ASN A 6 55.83 72.67 39.20
C ASN A 6 54.62 72.41 38.29
N ALA A 7 54.21 73.49 37.66
CA ALA A 7 53.18 73.56 36.63
C ALA A 7 53.67 72.97 35.31
N GLY A 8 52.81 72.21 34.64
CA GLY A 8 53.05 71.67 33.29
C GLY A 8 51.80 71.82 32.44
N LYS A 9 51.71 72.94 31.73
CA LYS A 9 50.66 73.31 30.77
C LYS A 9 50.87 72.51 29.48
N VAL A 10 49.90 71.68 29.06
CA VAL A 10 49.89 71.08 27.72
C VAL A 10 48.52 71.28 27.05
N ARG A 11 48.62 71.66 25.77
CA ARG A 11 47.63 72.13 24.82
C ARG A 11 46.44 71.19 24.56
N LEU A 12 45.30 71.83 24.27
CA LEU A 12 44.16 71.30 23.54
C LEU A 12 44.59 70.65 22.21
N SER A 13 44.00 69.48 21.94
CA SER A 13 43.58 69.07 20.59
C SER A 13 42.19 68.43 20.71
N GLN A 14 41.19 69.10 20.16
CA GLN A 14 39.85 68.57 19.97
C GLN A 14 39.91 67.40 18.98
N ALA A 15 39.31 66.26 19.36
CA ALA A 15 38.90 65.22 18.41
C ALA A 15 37.41 64.97 18.64
N ALA A 16 36.59 65.48 17.72
CA ALA A 16 35.18 65.18 17.65
C ALA A 16 35.01 63.70 17.26
N SER A 17 34.53 62.89 18.20
CA SER A 17 34.20 61.48 17.97
C SER A 17 32.71 61.38 17.63
N THR A 18 32.42 61.15 16.36
CA THR A 18 31.08 60.91 15.82
C THR A 18 30.66 59.47 16.14
N ASN A 19 30.01 59.26 17.29
CA ASN A 19 29.34 58.00 17.60
C ASN A 19 28.14 57.79 16.67
N SER A 20 28.32 56.97 15.62
CA SER A 20 27.21 56.41 14.84
C SER A 20 26.64 55.18 15.56
N PRO A 21 25.32 55.07 15.77
CA PRO A 21 24.71 53.88 16.37
C PRO A 21 24.76 52.69 15.39
N SER A 22 25.21 51.53 15.87
CA SER A 22 25.25 50.30 15.09
C SER A 22 23.83 49.83 14.72
N PRO A 23 23.62 49.28 13.50
CA PRO A 23 22.32 48.79 13.07
C PRO A 23 21.91 47.54 13.86
N LEU A 24 20.62 47.47 14.22
CA LEU A 24 20.03 46.33 14.91
C LEU A 24 20.09 45.05 14.06
N PRO A 25 20.26 43.87 14.67
CA PRO A 25 20.26 42.60 13.96
C PRO A 25 18.88 42.31 13.35
N PRO A 26 18.83 41.67 12.15
CA PRO A 26 17.58 41.35 11.49
C PRO A 26 16.78 40.31 12.30
N SER A 27 15.46 40.49 12.36
CA SER A 27 14.54 39.55 13.00
C SER A 27 14.58 38.16 12.33
N PRO A 28 14.47 37.07 13.10
CA PRO A 28 14.41 35.72 12.56
C PRO A 28 13.15 35.54 11.70
N SER A 29 13.33 34.93 10.53
CA SER A 29 12.23 34.66 9.60
C SER A 29 11.22 33.68 10.21
N PRO A 30 9.91 33.82 9.91
CA PRO A 30 8.88 32.89 10.37
C PRO A 30 9.18 31.46 9.87
N PRO A 31 8.84 30.42 10.65
CA PRO A 31 8.96 29.04 10.20
C PRO A 31 8.10 28.82 8.97
N SER A 32 8.66 28.14 7.96
CA SER A 32 7.95 27.83 6.72
C SER A 32 6.71 26.96 7.00
N PRO A 33 5.60 27.17 6.28
CA PRO A 33 4.41 26.34 6.44
C PRO A 33 4.72 24.87 6.11
N PRO A 34 4.05 23.91 6.78
CA PRO A 34 4.23 22.50 6.48
C PRO A 34 3.86 22.21 5.02
N PRO A 35 4.57 21.29 4.35
CA PRO A 35 4.29 20.95 2.97
C PRO A 35 2.85 20.43 2.83
N PRO A 36 2.16 20.74 1.71
CA PRO A 36 0.83 20.21 1.46
C PRO A 36 0.84 18.69 1.48
N PHE A 37 -0.17 18.09 2.10
CA PHE A 37 -0.36 16.64 2.13
C PHE A 37 -0.28 16.09 0.70
N ALA A 38 0.64 15.15 0.48
CA ALA A 38 0.74 14.49 -0.82
C ALA A 38 -0.62 13.88 -1.20
N PRO A 39 -1.07 14.02 -2.47
CA PRO A 39 -2.35 13.47 -2.89
C PRO A 39 -2.40 11.96 -2.64
N ALA A 40 -3.56 11.49 -2.18
CA ALA A 40 -3.81 10.07 -1.95
C ALA A 40 -3.43 9.26 -3.20
N LEU A 41 -2.59 8.26 -3.01
CA LEU A 41 -1.97 7.52 -4.09
C LEU A 41 -3.04 6.73 -4.86
N HIS A 42 -3.37 7.18 -6.07
CA HIS A 42 -4.34 6.50 -6.93
C HIS A 42 -3.81 5.10 -7.28
N VAL A 43 -4.58 4.06 -6.94
CA VAL A 43 -4.28 2.67 -7.29
C VAL A 43 -5.05 2.37 -8.58
N PRO A 44 -4.39 2.30 -9.75
CA PRO A 44 -5.06 2.14 -11.04
C PRO A 44 -5.54 0.69 -11.31
N PHE A 45 -5.57 -0.14 -10.27
CA PHE A 45 -5.86 -1.57 -10.35
C PHE A 45 -7.26 -1.85 -9.76
N PRO A 46 -8.09 -2.71 -10.38
CA PRO A 46 -7.83 -3.44 -11.62
C PRO A 46 -7.82 -2.53 -12.86
N PHE A 47 -7.12 -2.94 -13.90
CA PHE A 47 -6.94 -2.12 -15.10
C PHE A 47 -8.13 -2.14 -16.07
N CYS A 48 -9.15 -2.94 -15.78
CA CYS A 48 -10.39 -2.97 -16.53
C CYS A 48 -11.42 -1.99 -15.96
N GLU A 49 -12.29 -1.51 -16.84
CA GLU A 49 -13.44 -0.68 -16.46
C GLU A 49 -14.47 -1.52 -15.72
N CYS A 50 -14.63 -1.24 -14.42
CA CYS A 50 -15.62 -1.85 -13.54
C CYS A 50 -15.73 -1.00 -12.26
N ASN A 51 -16.68 -1.29 -11.38
CA ASN A 51 -16.79 -0.58 -10.11
C ASN A 51 -15.73 -1.11 -9.12
N HIS A 52 -14.67 -0.32 -8.92
CA HIS A 52 -13.50 -0.67 -8.10
C HIS A 52 -13.73 -0.49 -6.60
N THR A 53 -14.84 0.15 -6.21
CA THR A 53 -15.02 0.61 -4.83
C THR A 53 -14.96 -0.60 -3.89
N MET A 54 -13.88 -0.67 -3.10
CA MET A 54 -13.92 -1.37 -1.82
C MET A 54 -14.40 -0.37 -0.79
N TYR A 55 -15.35 -0.82 0.02
CA TYR A 55 -15.82 -0.18 1.25
C TYR A 55 -14.97 1.01 1.72
N ASN A 56 -15.57 2.20 1.74
CA ASN A 56 -15.21 3.24 2.70
C ASN A 56 -16.50 3.59 3.49
N GLU A 57 -16.40 3.98 4.76
CA GLU A 57 -17.58 4.29 5.61
C GLU A 57 -18.51 5.36 5.00
N THR A 58 -17.96 6.23 4.15
CA THR A 58 -18.62 7.29 3.38
C THR A 58 -19.15 6.83 2.01
N SER A 59 -18.63 5.74 1.43
CA SER A 59 -19.03 5.17 0.13
C SER A 59 -19.67 3.80 0.34
N LYS A 60 -21.01 3.79 0.37
CA LYS A 60 -21.90 2.62 0.44
C LYS A 60 -21.77 1.67 -0.78
N SER A 61 -20.57 1.22 -1.10
CA SER A 61 -20.30 0.41 -2.28
C SER A 61 -19.23 -0.64 -1.98
N GLY A 62 -19.50 -1.54 -1.05
CA GLY A 62 -18.84 -2.85 -0.98
C GLY A 62 -19.70 -3.84 -1.75
N LEU A 63 -19.54 -3.87 -3.07
CA LEU A 63 -20.57 -4.41 -3.95
C LEU A 63 -20.46 -5.93 -4.14
N VAL A 64 -19.25 -6.50 -4.21
CA VAL A 64 -19.05 -7.96 -4.30
C VAL A 64 -18.66 -8.52 -2.92
N PRO A 65 -19.35 -9.55 -2.41
CA PRO A 65 -19.20 -10.05 -1.04
C PRO A 65 -17.99 -10.97 -0.82
N PHE A 66 -16.90 -10.83 -1.56
CA PHE A 66 -15.74 -11.72 -1.47
C PHE A 66 -14.49 -10.96 -1.04
N LYS A 67 -13.85 -11.41 0.06
CA LYS A 67 -12.62 -10.78 0.59
C LYS A 67 -11.61 -11.81 1.06
N PHE A 68 -10.32 -11.55 0.84
CA PHE A 68 -9.26 -12.24 1.55
C PHE A 68 -9.14 -11.76 2.99
N GLY A 69 -8.80 -12.69 3.89
CA GLY A 69 -8.26 -12.38 5.20
C GLY A 69 -6.89 -11.71 5.08
N ARG A 70 -6.49 -11.02 6.15
CA ARG A 70 -5.15 -10.40 6.21
C ARG A 70 -4.04 -11.39 6.50
N ASP A 71 -4.40 -12.53 7.11
CA ASP A 71 -3.44 -13.54 7.52
C ASP A 71 -2.86 -14.28 6.32
N LEU A 72 -1.54 -14.47 6.39
CA LEU A 72 -0.75 -15.18 5.43
C LEU A 72 -0.01 -16.32 6.13
N VAL A 73 -0.15 -17.54 5.61
CA VAL A 73 0.50 -18.74 6.14
C VAL A 73 1.40 -19.33 5.06
N ILE A 74 2.65 -19.65 5.41
CA ILE A 74 3.54 -20.43 4.53
C ILE A 74 3.41 -21.90 4.91
N LYS A 75 2.69 -22.68 4.11
CA LYS A 75 2.42 -24.11 4.41
C LYS A 75 3.51 -25.07 3.98
N ARG A 76 4.31 -24.69 2.99
CA ARG A 76 5.43 -25.49 2.49
C ARG A 76 6.65 -24.59 2.34
N SER A 77 7.76 -25.01 2.92
CA SER A 77 9.06 -24.33 2.85
C SER A 77 10.13 -25.21 2.19
N GLY A 78 9.73 -26.09 1.26
CA GLY A 78 10.66 -26.88 0.45
C GLY A 78 11.41 -26.00 -0.55
N SER A 79 11.87 -26.58 -1.67
CA SER A 79 12.47 -25.78 -2.74
C SER A 79 11.54 -24.67 -3.19
N ASN A 80 10.24 -24.91 -3.34
CA ASN A 80 9.26 -23.84 -3.57
C ASN A 80 8.49 -23.50 -2.30
N ARG A 81 7.96 -22.27 -2.24
CA ARG A 81 7.17 -21.79 -1.10
C ARG A 81 5.70 -21.70 -1.46
N LEU A 82 4.85 -22.29 -0.62
CA LEU A 82 3.39 -22.26 -0.77
C LEU A 82 2.79 -21.25 0.21
N TYR A 83 2.33 -20.13 -0.33
CA TYR A 83 1.74 -19.02 0.41
C TYR A 83 0.22 -19.12 0.37
N CYS A 84 -0.42 -19.24 1.53
CA CYS A 84 -1.86 -19.44 1.64
C CYS A 84 -2.53 -18.32 2.43
N THR A 85 -3.69 -17.90 1.97
CA THR A 85 -4.63 -17.03 2.68
C THR A 85 -6.05 -17.60 2.54
N ARG A 86 -7.03 -16.99 3.21
CA ARG A 86 -8.43 -17.45 3.18
C ARG A 86 -9.33 -16.43 2.52
N LEU A 87 -10.13 -16.90 1.58
CA LEU A 87 -11.20 -16.15 0.92
C LEU A 87 -12.50 -16.36 1.71
N TYR A 88 -13.14 -15.27 2.11
CA TYR A 88 -14.39 -15.27 2.84
C TYR A 88 -15.51 -14.67 2.00
N ALA A 89 -16.73 -15.17 2.23
CA ALA A 89 -17.96 -14.50 1.86
C ALA A 89 -18.41 -13.60 3.02
N THR A 90 -18.72 -12.33 2.76
CA THR A 90 -19.24 -11.39 3.76
C THR A 90 -20.67 -10.97 3.46
N ALA A 91 -21.37 -10.45 4.47
CA ALA A 91 -22.57 -9.66 4.23
C ALA A 91 -22.27 -8.53 3.24
N CYS A 92 -23.16 -8.35 2.26
CA CYS A 92 -23.16 -7.12 1.47
C CYS A 92 -23.67 -5.99 2.36
N VAL A 93 -23.05 -4.83 2.22
CA VAL A 93 -23.53 -3.62 2.92
C VAL A 93 -24.87 -3.18 2.34
N ASP A 94 -25.01 -3.25 1.01
CA ASP A 94 -26.28 -3.05 0.31
C ASP A 94 -26.76 -4.39 -0.28
N PRO A 95 -27.78 -5.03 0.32
CA PRO A 95 -28.37 -6.26 -0.20
C PRO A 95 -29.02 -6.12 -1.59
N TRP A 96 -29.38 -4.89 -2.00
CA TRP A 96 -30.06 -4.62 -3.27
C TRP A 96 -29.09 -4.29 -4.40
N SER A 97 -27.80 -4.17 -4.09
CA SER A 97 -26.77 -3.98 -5.10
C SER A 97 -26.78 -5.14 -6.09
N PRO A 98 -26.73 -4.86 -7.41
CA PRO A 98 -26.68 -5.91 -8.43
C PRO A 98 -25.45 -6.81 -8.30
N CYS A 99 -24.42 -6.35 -7.61
CA CYS A 99 -23.18 -7.08 -7.37
C CYS A 99 -23.27 -8.04 -6.16
N CYS A 100 -24.24 -7.85 -5.27
CA CYS A 100 -24.33 -8.60 -4.01
C CYS A 100 -24.66 -10.07 -4.22
N THR A 101 -25.49 -10.35 -5.24
CA THR A 101 -25.98 -11.69 -5.57
C THR A 101 -25.14 -12.38 -6.65
N GLN A 102 -24.08 -11.73 -7.12
CA GLN A 102 -23.23 -12.28 -8.19
C GLN A 102 -22.27 -13.34 -7.65
N ASN A 103 -22.00 -14.33 -8.49
CA ASN A 103 -20.95 -15.29 -8.24
C ASN A 103 -19.57 -14.64 -8.40
N LEU A 104 -18.59 -15.19 -7.70
CA LEU A 104 -17.19 -14.88 -7.91
C LEU A 104 -16.75 -15.50 -9.23
N ALA A 105 -16.48 -14.67 -10.23
CA ALA A 105 -16.11 -15.11 -11.56
C ALA A 105 -14.60 -15.32 -11.71
N LYS A 106 -13.80 -14.43 -11.14
CA LYS A 106 -12.34 -14.50 -11.14
C LYS A 106 -11.76 -13.69 -9.98
N ILE A 107 -10.51 -13.98 -9.66
CA ILE A 107 -9.68 -13.15 -8.79
C ILE A 107 -8.44 -12.73 -9.57
N GLU A 108 -8.08 -11.45 -9.47
CA GLU A 108 -6.86 -10.89 -10.03
C GLU A 108 -5.99 -10.30 -8.93
N TRP A 109 -4.67 -10.38 -9.11
CA TRP A 109 -3.67 -9.75 -8.25
C TRP A 109 -2.84 -8.76 -9.05
N TRP A 110 -2.56 -7.62 -8.42
CA TRP A 110 -1.60 -6.67 -8.95
C TRP A 110 -0.18 -7.12 -8.57
N SER A 111 0.50 -7.70 -9.55
CA SER A 111 1.85 -8.23 -9.42
C SER A 111 2.84 -7.44 -10.30
N LYS A 112 4.13 -7.72 -10.17
CA LYS A 112 5.14 -7.14 -11.06
C LYS A 112 5.19 -7.97 -12.34
N ASP A 113 5.25 -7.30 -13.49
CA ASP A 113 5.24 -7.98 -14.79
C ASP A 113 6.45 -8.92 -14.99
N THR A 114 7.58 -8.59 -14.35
CA THR A 114 8.79 -9.43 -14.32
C THR A 114 8.61 -10.78 -13.61
N CYS A 115 7.48 -11.00 -12.92
CA CYS A 115 7.19 -12.21 -12.17
C CYS A 115 6.41 -13.27 -12.96
N ARG A 116 6.15 -13.10 -14.27
CA ARG A 116 5.31 -14.00 -15.08
C ARG A 116 5.64 -15.50 -14.94
N GLY A 117 6.93 -15.82 -14.89
CA GLY A 117 7.43 -17.20 -14.72
C GLY A 117 7.62 -17.65 -13.27
N SER A 118 7.23 -16.86 -12.28
CA SER A 118 7.51 -17.14 -10.86
C SER A 118 6.43 -18.00 -10.18
N VAL A 119 5.22 -18.05 -10.73
CA VAL A 119 4.10 -18.83 -10.17
C VAL A 119 4.07 -20.21 -10.80
N LYS A 120 4.32 -21.24 -10.00
CA LYS A 120 4.26 -22.64 -10.46
C LYS A 120 2.83 -23.17 -10.53
N ALA A 121 2.03 -22.86 -9.51
CA ALA A 121 0.67 -23.31 -9.39
C ALA A 121 -0.12 -22.45 -8.40
N VAL A 122 -1.44 -22.42 -8.58
CA VAL A 122 -2.40 -21.91 -7.61
C VAL A 122 -3.33 -23.05 -7.22
N TYR A 123 -3.75 -23.04 -5.96
CA TYR A 123 -4.67 -24.01 -5.40
C TYR A 123 -5.83 -23.32 -4.70
N MET A 124 -7.02 -23.89 -4.81
CA MET A 124 -8.16 -23.55 -3.98
C MET A 124 -8.62 -24.81 -3.24
N ASP A 125 -8.59 -24.77 -1.91
CA ASP A 125 -8.88 -25.92 -1.04
C ASP A 125 -8.09 -27.18 -1.42
N GLY A 126 -6.83 -27.00 -1.83
CA GLY A 126 -5.93 -28.07 -2.26
C GLY A 126 -6.11 -28.53 -3.72
N VAL A 127 -7.17 -28.10 -4.40
CA VAL A 127 -7.40 -28.39 -5.82
C VAL A 127 -6.63 -27.40 -6.68
N ARG A 128 -5.85 -27.88 -7.65
CA ARG A 128 -5.09 -27.03 -8.57
C ARG A 128 -6.05 -26.25 -9.47
N MET A 129 -5.83 -24.95 -9.57
CA MET A 129 -6.62 -24.04 -10.39
C MET A 129 -5.87 -23.66 -11.66
N ASP A 130 -6.62 -23.31 -12.71
CA ASP A 130 -6.08 -22.62 -13.86
C ASP A 130 -5.56 -21.23 -13.45
N GLN A 131 -4.48 -20.80 -14.10
CA GLN A 131 -3.87 -19.50 -13.86
C GLN A 131 -3.52 -18.83 -15.19
N GLN A 132 -3.65 -17.52 -15.24
CA GLN A 132 -3.35 -16.73 -16.42
C GLN A 132 -2.65 -15.43 -16.04
N TRP A 133 -2.00 -14.83 -17.03
CA TRP A 133 -1.46 -13.49 -16.92
C TRP A 133 -2.16 -12.56 -17.91
N ALA A 134 -2.44 -11.33 -17.48
CA ALA A 134 -2.89 -10.24 -18.34
C ALA A 134 -1.81 -9.13 -18.35
N PRO A 135 -1.94 -8.10 -19.20
CA PRO A 135 -1.03 -6.96 -19.22
C PRO A 135 -0.86 -6.27 -17.86
N GLN A 136 0.14 -5.40 -17.78
CA GLN A 136 0.41 -4.53 -16.61
C GLN A 136 0.65 -5.31 -15.30
N GLY A 137 1.26 -6.50 -15.40
CA GLY A 137 1.56 -7.33 -14.23
C GLY A 137 0.31 -7.90 -13.54
N THR A 138 -0.75 -8.19 -14.29
CA THR A 138 -1.95 -8.80 -13.70
C THR A 138 -1.84 -10.32 -13.70
N PHE A 139 -1.81 -10.93 -12.53
CA PHE A 139 -1.93 -12.38 -12.37
C PHE A 139 -3.37 -12.74 -11.99
N LYS A 140 -3.93 -13.83 -12.50
CA LYS A 140 -5.33 -14.17 -12.25
C LYS A 140 -5.63 -15.66 -12.18
N ILE A 141 -6.63 -16.00 -11.39
CA ILE A 141 -7.36 -17.28 -11.47
C ILE A 141 -8.71 -17.02 -12.15
N PRO A 142 -8.89 -17.45 -13.40
CA PRO A 142 -10.14 -17.25 -14.14
C PRO A 142 -11.18 -18.31 -13.77
N ALA A 143 -12.41 -18.11 -14.24
CA ALA A 143 -13.47 -19.13 -14.31
C ALA A 143 -13.80 -19.84 -12.98
N LEU A 144 -13.86 -19.10 -11.87
CA LEU A 144 -14.20 -19.65 -10.56
C LEU A 144 -15.69 -20.02 -10.46
N ASN A 145 -16.57 -19.12 -10.91
CA ASN A 145 -18.04 -19.23 -10.79
C ASN A 145 -18.53 -19.74 -9.41
N ILE A 146 -17.96 -19.20 -8.33
CA ILE A 146 -18.29 -19.64 -6.96
C ILE A 146 -19.43 -18.78 -6.43
N ALA A 147 -20.54 -19.40 -6.04
CA ALA A 147 -21.62 -18.67 -5.40
C ALA A 147 -21.25 -18.29 -3.97
N ARG A 148 -21.80 -17.18 -3.48
CA ARG A 148 -21.54 -16.68 -2.13
C ARG A 148 -21.83 -17.73 -1.05
N TYR A 149 -22.91 -18.47 -1.20
CA TYR A 149 -23.35 -19.49 -0.26
C TYR A 149 -22.51 -20.77 -0.30
N ASP A 150 -21.67 -20.97 -1.32
CA ASP A 150 -20.73 -22.09 -1.41
C ASP A 150 -19.44 -21.86 -0.61
N ILE A 151 -19.27 -20.66 -0.04
CA ILE A 151 -18.16 -20.35 0.86
C ILE A 151 -18.64 -20.51 2.30
N ALA A 152 -18.17 -21.58 2.94
CA ALA A 152 -18.41 -21.83 4.35
C ALA A 152 -17.89 -20.68 5.24
N PRO A 153 -18.39 -20.50 6.48
CA PRO A 153 -17.93 -19.46 7.39
C PRO A 153 -16.42 -19.47 7.67
N ALA A 154 -15.80 -20.66 7.63
CA ALA A 154 -14.35 -20.80 7.75
C ALA A 154 -13.57 -20.23 6.55
N GLY A 155 -14.22 -19.87 5.46
CA GLY A 155 -13.61 -19.42 4.21
C GLY A 155 -13.00 -20.57 3.40
N ARG A 156 -12.67 -20.27 2.13
CA ARG A 156 -11.96 -21.15 1.20
C ARG A 156 -10.47 -20.84 1.27
N GLU A 157 -9.62 -21.84 1.31
CA GLU A 157 -8.18 -21.63 1.28
C GLU A 157 -7.70 -21.37 -0.15
N VAL A 158 -6.92 -20.31 -0.34
CA VAL A 158 -6.29 -20.00 -1.64
C VAL A 158 -4.78 -19.95 -1.43
N CYS A 159 -4.05 -20.77 -2.17
CA CYS A 159 -2.61 -20.88 -2.07
C CYS A 159 -1.90 -20.62 -3.39
N MET A 160 -0.80 -19.88 -3.36
CA MET A 160 0.09 -19.62 -4.50
C MET A 160 1.46 -20.26 -4.24
N GLU A 161 1.90 -21.16 -5.12
CA GLU A 161 3.23 -21.75 -5.09
C GLU A 161 4.20 -20.89 -5.93
N LEU A 162 5.19 -20.29 -5.26
CA LEU A 162 6.24 -19.51 -5.91
C LEU A 162 7.52 -20.31 -6.03
N ILE A 163 8.14 -20.23 -7.21
CA ILE A 163 9.40 -20.89 -7.54
C ILE A 163 10.55 -20.14 -6.86
N SER A 164 11.34 -20.80 -6.01
CA SER A 164 12.39 -20.13 -5.22
C SER A 164 13.55 -19.58 -6.04
N THR A 165 13.80 -20.15 -7.21
CA THR A 165 14.88 -19.73 -8.12
C THR A 165 14.42 -18.72 -9.16
N SER A 166 13.16 -18.29 -9.11
CA SER A 166 12.59 -17.32 -10.05
C SER A 166 12.94 -15.88 -9.67
N SER A 167 12.56 -14.93 -10.52
CA SER A 167 12.67 -13.49 -10.26
C SER A 167 11.86 -13.04 -9.04
N CYS A 168 10.80 -13.77 -8.67
CA CYS A 168 9.91 -13.39 -7.58
C CYS A 168 9.56 -14.58 -6.66
N PRO A 169 10.51 -15.03 -5.81
CA PRO A 169 10.34 -16.23 -4.98
C PRO A 169 9.47 -16.03 -3.72
N THR A 170 9.04 -14.79 -3.47
CA THR A 170 8.21 -14.41 -2.32
C THR A 170 7.05 -13.53 -2.74
N LEU A 171 5.98 -13.47 -1.93
CA LEU A 171 4.89 -12.53 -2.15
C LEU A 171 5.36 -11.07 -2.09
N SER A 172 6.33 -10.74 -1.24
CA SER A 172 6.94 -9.40 -1.19
C SER A 172 7.64 -9.02 -2.50
N SER A 173 8.29 -9.97 -3.17
CA SER A 173 8.87 -9.74 -4.50
C SER A 173 7.84 -9.79 -5.62
N PHE A 174 6.78 -10.58 -5.46
CA PHE A 174 5.76 -10.85 -6.48
C PHE A 174 4.73 -9.71 -6.61
N CYS A 175 4.16 -9.28 -5.49
CA CYS A 175 3.13 -8.24 -5.46
C CYS A 175 3.71 -6.88 -5.84
N TYR A 176 2.93 -6.06 -6.55
CA TYR A 176 3.41 -4.76 -7.03
C TYR A 176 3.81 -3.82 -5.87
N ARG A 177 3.04 -3.85 -4.78
CA ARG A 177 3.35 -3.16 -3.50
C ARG A 177 3.87 -4.10 -2.41
N GLY A 178 4.44 -5.23 -2.83
CA GLY A 178 4.95 -6.24 -1.91
C GLY A 178 6.12 -5.72 -1.05
N ASP A 179 6.86 -4.72 -1.54
CA ASP A 179 7.88 -3.94 -0.83
C ASP A 179 7.32 -3.16 0.37
N ARG A 180 6.03 -2.83 0.34
CA ARG A 180 5.29 -2.20 1.43
C ARG A 180 4.50 -3.19 2.28
N GLY A 181 4.78 -4.48 2.15
CA GLY A 181 4.07 -5.52 2.91
C GLY A 181 2.67 -5.83 2.40
N GLN A 182 2.26 -5.36 1.21
CA GLN A 182 0.88 -5.46 0.72
C GLN A 182 0.76 -6.12 -0.66
N CYS A 183 -0.28 -6.94 -0.80
CA CYS A 183 -0.72 -7.50 -2.06
C CYS A 183 -2.12 -7.02 -2.38
N PHE A 184 -2.27 -6.31 -3.50
CA PHE A 184 -3.57 -5.86 -4.00
C PHE A 184 -4.22 -6.97 -4.81
N TYR A 185 -5.52 -7.16 -4.61
CA TYR A 185 -6.33 -8.09 -5.38
C TYR A 185 -7.68 -7.48 -5.72
N SER A 186 -8.34 -8.02 -6.73
CA SER A 186 -9.72 -7.69 -7.07
C SER A 186 -10.52 -8.96 -7.30
N ALA A 187 -11.73 -8.98 -6.76
CA ALA A 187 -12.68 -10.08 -6.87
C ALA A 187 -13.83 -9.67 -7.79
N PHE A 188 -14.02 -10.39 -8.89
CA PHE A 188 -14.93 -9.97 -9.95
C PHE A 188 -16.27 -10.69 -9.92
N SER A 189 -17.34 -9.95 -10.20
CA SER A 189 -18.65 -10.51 -10.54
C SER A 189 -18.66 -11.16 -11.93
N THR A 190 -19.64 -12.03 -12.18
CA THR A 190 -19.85 -12.73 -13.46
C THR A 190 -20.03 -11.79 -14.65
N ASP A 191 -20.81 -10.72 -14.47
CA ASP A 191 -21.01 -9.66 -15.46
C ASP A 191 -19.81 -8.71 -15.61
N LYS A 192 -18.79 -8.86 -14.73
CA LYS A 192 -17.59 -8.01 -14.62
C LYS A 192 -17.88 -6.54 -14.31
N ALA A 193 -19.12 -6.19 -13.97
CA ALA A 193 -19.48 -4.82 -13.60
C ALA A 193 -18.88 -4.41 -12.25
N CYS A 194 -18.56 -5.39 -11.40
CA CYS A 194 -18.17 -5.17 -10.02
C CYS A 194 -16.84 -5.86 -9.73
N CYS A 195 -15.87 -5.11 -9.19
CA CYS A 195 -14.50 -5.58 -9.02
C CYS A 195 -13.78 -4.88 -7.85
N PRO A 196 -14.33 -4.96 -6.63
CA PRO A 196 -13.74 -4.31 -5.46
C PRO A 196 -12.28 -4.69 -5.26
N VAL A 197 -11.46 -3.71 -4.87
CA VAL A 197 -10.02 -3.86 -4.66
C VAL A 197 -9.68 -4.02 -3.18
N GLY A 198 -9.15 -5.18 -2.80
CA GLY A 198 -8.70 -5.44 -1.44
C GLY A 198 -7.20 -5.57 -1.32
N THR A 199 -6.74 -5.65 -0.08
CA THR A 199 -5.34 -5.97 0.25
C THR A 199 -5.23 -7.09 1.29
N PHE A 200 -4.14 -7.83 1.22
CA PHE A 200 -3.68 -8.74 2.27
C PHE A 200 -2.15 -8.62 2.41
N ASN A 201 -1.61 -9.20 3.49
CA ASN A 201 -0.19 -9.07 3.79
C ASN A 201 0.67 -9.86 2.79
N SER A 202 1.74 -9.25 2.29
CA SER A 202 2.75 -9.92 1.44
C SER A 202 3.85 -10.61 2.25
N THR A 203 3.94 -10.30 3.55
CA THR A 203 4.84 -10.89 4.53
C THR A 203 4.02 -11.58 5.62
N MET A 204 4.62 -12.55 6.30
CA MET A 204 4.01 -13.06 7.52
C MET A 204 4.01 -11.96 8.57
N ALA A 205 2.93 -11.88 9.37
CA ALA A 205 2.96 -11.07 10.58
C ALA A 205 4.07 -11.60 11.49
N ALA A 206 4.93 -10.71 12.00
CA ALA A 206 5.82 -11.06 13.09
C ALA A 206 4.95 -11.50 14.27
N ARG A 207 5.14 -12.74 14.73
CA ARG A 207 4.53 -13.24 15.96
C ARG A 207 5.36 -12.79 17.15
#